data_AF-A0A1J3G755-F1
#
_entry.id   AF-A0A1J3G755-F1
#
_cell.length_a   1.000
_cell.length_b   1.000
_cell.length_c   1.000
_cell.angle_alpha   90.00
_cell.angle_beta   90.00
_cell.angle_gamma   90.00
#
_symmetry.space_group_name_H-M   'P 1'
#
loop_
_entity.id
_entity.type
_entity.pdbx_description
1 polymer ?
#
loop_
_entity_poly.entity_id
_entity_poly.type
_entity_poly.pdbx_seq_one_letter_code
_entity_poly.pdbx_strand_id
1 'polypeptide(L)'
;EKYNDLALYFFVPPSKRKHYTFFSLTNCRWDLNSVPDYCSEQVKIIFSVLRDTILETGEKAFIYQGRTVTHHIVKIWLDLLKSMLREAEWSSDKLTPSLEDYMENAYISFALGPIVLPATYLIGPPLAEKTVESSEYNQLYKLMSTMGRLLNDVQGFKRESAEGKLNAVSLHMIHQQDNRSKDEVVESIKDIAERNRRELQKLVLEEKRSVVPRECKEAFLKMSKVLNLFYRKDDGFTSNDLMTVVKSVIYEPVTLQDESLT
;
A
#
# COMPACT_ATOMS: atom_id res chain seq x y z
N GLU A 1 5.57 17.84 -3.57
CA GLU A 1 4.99 18.31 -2.29
C GLU A 1 3.69 17.63 -1.92
N LYS A 2 2.58 17.79 -2.65
CA LYS A 2 1.24 17.23 -2.29
C LYS A 2 1.23 15.72 -1.89
N TYR A 3 2.00 14.86 -2.56
CA TYR A 3 2.10 13.44 -2.22
C TYR A 3 2.85 13.16 -0.89
N ASN A 4 3.84 13.99 -0.54
CA ASN A 4 4.55 13.85 0.73
C ASN A 4 3.63 14.21 1.90
N ASP A 5 2.75 15.20 1.74
CA ASP A 5 1.81 15.61 2.80
C ASP A 5 0.76 14.52 3.08
N LEU A 6 0.30 13.81 2.04
CA LEU A 6 -0.57 12.64 2.20
C LEU A 6 0.16 11.47 2.87
N ALA A 7 1.39 11.17 2.44
CA ALA A 7 2.21 10.13 3.05
C ALA A 7 2.58 10.46 4.51
N LEU A 8 2.81 11.72 4.86
CA LEU A 8 3.00 12.11 6.26
C LEU A 8 1.70 11.98 7.07
N TYR A 9 0.55 12.34 6.49
CA TYR A 9 -0.72 12.28 7.21
C TYR A 9 -1.16 10.83 7.50
N PHE A 10 -1.11 9.94 6.51
CA PHE A 10 -1.58 8.57 6.67
C PHE A 10 -0.65 7.71 7.55
N PHE A 11 0.66 7.98 7.58
CA PHE A 11 1.65 7.06 8.15
C PHE A 11 2.25 7.47 9.52
N VAL A 12 1.83 8.59 10.13
CA VAL A 12 2.15 8.99 11.53
C VAL A 12 1.31 8.18 12.56
N PRO A 13 1.72 8.00 13.84
CA PRO A 13 0.99 7.22 14.84
C PRO A 13 -0.52 7.49 14.99
N PRO A 14 -1.30 6.49 15.46
CA PRO A 14 -2.73 6.64 15.72
C PRO A 14 -3.01 7.74 16.74
N SER A 15 -4.01 8.57 16.47
CA SER A 15 -4.58 9.47 17.47
C SER A 15 -6.10 9.49 17.32
N LYS A 16 -6.83 9.89 18.36
CA LYS A 16 -8.29 10.08 18.28
C LYS A 16 -8.70 11.00 17.11
N ARG A 17 -7.82 11.91 16.66
CA ARG A 17 -8.04 12.77 15.49
C ARG A 17 -8.04 12.00 14.16
N LYS A 18 -7.29 10.90 14.04
CA LYS A 18 -7.25 10.08 12.81
C LYS A 18 -8.54 9.31 12.59
N HIS A 19 -9.09 8.70 13.65
CA HIS A 19 -10.39 8.02 13.59
C HIS A 19 -11.48 8.96 13.06
N TYR A 20 -11.60 10.16 13.64
CA TYR A 20 -12.56 11.17 13.20
C TYR A 20 -12.33 11.60 11.75
N THR A 21 -11.07 11.73 11.33
CA THR A 21 -10.73 12.14 9.96
C THR A 21 -11.10 11.06 8.95
N PHE A 22 -10.75 9.80 9.20
CA PHE A 22 -11.13 8.69 8.31
C PHE A 22 -12.63 8.52 8.24
N PHE A 23 -13.31 8.52 9.40
CA PHE A 23 -14.77 8.48 9.46
C PHE A 23 -15.41 9.60 8.64
N SER A 24 -14.90 10.83 8.75
CA SER A 24 -15.44 11.96 8.00
C SER A 24 -15.18 11.81 6.49
N LEU A 25 -13.96 11.44 6.10
CA LEU A 25 -13.59 11.23 4.70
C LEU A 25 -14.37 10.08 4.05
N THR A 26 -14.64 8.98 4.76
CA THR A 26 -15.45 7.86 4.25
C THR A 26 -16.92 8.25 4.04
N ASN A 27 -17.42 9.20 4.82
CA ASN A 27 -18.80 9.69 4.76
C ASN A 27 -18.97 10.95 3.89
N CYS A 28 -17.87 11.55 3.40
CA CYS A 28 -17.95 12.62 2.41
C CYS A 28 -18.67 12.11 1.15
N ARG A 29 -19.42 13.00 0.49
CA ARG A 29 -19.87 12.71 -0.88
C ARG A 29 -18.65 12.76 -1.79
N TRP A 30 -18.23 11.61 -2.29
CA TRP A 30 -17.18 11.48 -3.31
C TRP A 30 -17.69 11.81 -4.71
N ASP A 31 -18.66 12.72 -4.80
CA ASP A 31 -18.95 13.43 -6.03
C ASP A 31 -17.90 14.54 -6.16
N LEU A 32 -16.91 14.28 -7.01
CA LEU A 32 -15.77 15.16 -7.25
C LEU A 32 -16.20 16.54 -7.78
N ASN A 33 -17.44 16.69 -8.27
CA ASN A 33 -18.01 17.94 -8.75
C ASN A 33 -18.76 18.72 -7.66
N SER A 34 -18.94 18.14 -6.48
CA SER A 34 -19.64 18.76 -5.35
C SER A 34 -18.67 19.28 -4.30
N VAL A 35 -19.09 20.31 -3.56
CA VAL A 35 -18.39 20.76 -2.34
C VAL A 35 -19.00 19.98 -1.17
N PRO A 36 -18.26 19.07 -0.51
CA PRO A 36 -18.73 18.41 0.70
C PRO A 36 -18.89 19.41 1.85
N ASP A 37 -19.84 19.14 2.74
CA ASP A 37 -19.85 19.75 4.06
C ASP A 37 -18.70 19.17 4.88
N TYR A 38 -17.70 20.00 5.18
CA TYR A 38 -16.54 19.59 5.94
C TYR A 38 -16.76 19.79 7.44
N CYS A 39 -16.43 18.77 8.22
CA CYS A 39 -16.56 18.80 9.67
C CYS A 39 -15.37 19.45 10.40
N SER A 40 -14.24 19.67 9.70
CA SER A 40 -13.07 20.40 10.21
C SER A 40 -12.20 20.93 9.07
N GLU A 41 -11.38 21.95 9.34
CA GLU A 41 -10.44 22.50 8.36
C GLU A 41 -9.36 21.48 7.96
N GLN A 42 -8.93 20.62 8.88
CA GLN A 42 -7.97 19.55 8.57
C GLN A 42 -8.56 18.55 7.57
N VAL A 43 -9.79 18.09 7.79
CA VAL A 43 -10.49 17.18 6.87
C VAL A 43 -10.67 17.82 5.51
N LYS A 44 -11.00 19.12 5.47
CA LYS A 44 -11.12 19.89 4.23
C LYS A 44 -9.81 19.94 3.44
N ILE A 45 -8.68 20.20 4.10
CA ILE A 45 -7.36 20.23 3.46
C ILE A 45 -7.03 18.85 2.87
N ILE A 46 -7.14 17.79 3.66
CA ILE A 46 -6.80 16.43 3.23
C ILE A 46 -7.70 15.99 2.08
N PHE A 47 -9.01 16.20 2.21
CA PHE A 47 -9.96 15.87 1.15
C PHE A 47 -9.65 16.63 -0.13
N SER A 48 -9.31 17.92 -0.04
CA SER A 48 -8.98 18.73 -1.22
C SER A 48 -7.73 18.21 -1.92
N VAL A 49 -6.66 17.90 -1.17
CA VAL A 49 -5.44 17.32 -1.74
C VAL A 49 -5.70 15.96 -2.37
N LEU A 50 -6.49 15.09 -1.73
CA LEU A 50 -6.90 13.80 -2.29
C LEU A 50 -7.71 13.96 -3.57
N ARG A 51 -8.74 14.82 -3.55
CA ARG A 51 -9.58 15.11 -4.71
C ARG A 51 -8.75 15.59 -5.89
N ASP A 52 -7.89 16.60 -5.67
CA ASP A 52 -7.02 17.13 -6.71
C ASP A 52 -6.09 16.05 -7.28
N THR A 53 -5.51 15.22 -6.42
CA THR A 53 -4.62 14.11 -6.82
C THR A 53 -5.36 13.07 -7.67
N ILE A 54 -6.59 12.73 -7.30
CA ILE A 54 -7.44 11.78 -8.03
C ILE A 54 -7.83 12.36 -9.39
N LEU A 55 -8.22 13.63 -9.45
CA LEU A 55 -8.57 14.31 -10.70
C LEU A 55 -7.37 14.39 -11.63
N GLU A 56 -6.21 14.83 -11.15
CA GLU A 56 -4.98 14.92 -11.93
C GLU A 56 -4.56 13.55 -12.48
N THR A 57 -4.64 12.51 -11.64
CA THR A 57 -4.32 11.13 -12.08
C THR A 57 -5.33 10.64 -13.10
N GLY A 58 -6.62 10.92 -12.89
CA GLY A 58 -7.71 10.56 -13.79
C GLY A 58 -7.60 11.24 -15.16
N GLU A 59 -7.22 12.52 -15.21
CA GLU A 59 -6.97 13.25 -16.45
C GLU A 59 -5.80 12.67 -17.24
N LYS A 60 -4.66 12.41 -16.58
CA LYS A 60 -3.50 11.77 -17.21
C LYS A 60 -3.85 10.38 -17.74
N ALA A 61 -4.58 9.60 -16.94
CA ALA A 61 -5.03 8.28 -17.34
C ALA A 61 -6.05 8.35 -18.49
N PHE A 62 -6.94 9.34 -18.52
CA PHE A 62 -7.89 9.52 -19.62
C PHE A 62 -7.18 9.72 -20.97
N ILE A 63 -6.16 10.58 -20.99
CA ILE A 63 -5.35 10.83 -22.20
C ILE A 63 -4.70 9.53 -22.71
N TYR A 64 -4.20 8.70 -21.80
CA TYR A 64 -3.51 7.46 -22.16
C TYR A 64 -4.46 6.30 -22.50
N GLN A 65 -5.57 6.18 -21.78
CA GLN A 65 -6.51 5.07 -21.86
C GLN A 65 -7.64 5.30 -22.87
N GLY A 66 -7.89 6.55 -23.28
CA GLY A 66 -9.00 6.93 -24.14
C GLY A 66 -10.38 6.78 -23.50
N ARG A 67 -10.44 6.55 -22.18
CA ARG A 67 -11.68 6.39 -21.40
C ARG A 67 -11.49 6.92 -19.99
N THR A 68 -12.58 7.30 -19.33
CA THR A 68 -12.52 7.69 -17.92
C THR A 68 -12.24 6.47 -17.04
N VAL A 69 -11.29 6.62 -16.11
CA VAL A 69 -10.97 5.64 -15.06
C VAL A 69 -11.09 6.23 -13.66
N THR A 70 -11.48 7.50 -13.56
CA THR A 70 -11.52 8.26 -12.31
C THR A 70 -12.42 7.60 -11.27
N HIS A 71 -13.54 7.00 -11.68
CA HIS A 71 -14.41 6.25 -10.78
C HIS A 71 -13.70 5.07 -10.10
N HIS A 72 -12.89 4.32 -10.84
CA HIS A 72 -12.12 3.23 -10.26
C HIS A 72 -11.05 3.76 -9.28
N ILE A 73 -10.38 4.87 -9.62
CA ILE A 73 -9.41 5.52 -8.73
C ILE A 73 -10.09 5.98 -7.43
N VAL A 74 -11.27 6.61 -7.52
CA VAL A 74 -12.07 6.99 -6.33
C VAL A 74 -12.41 5.76 -5.48
N LYS A 75 -12.85 4.66 -6.10
CA LYS A 75 -13.12 3.40 -5.39
C LYS A 75 -11.90 2.89 -4.63
N ILE A 76 -10.72 2.90 -5.26
CA ILE A 76 -9.46 2.46 -4.63
C ILE A 76 -9.15 3.29 -3.36
N TRP A 77 -9.31 4.62 -3.41
CA TRP A 77 -9.12 5.48 -2.25
C TRP A 77 -10.18 5.26 -1.16
N LEU A 78 -11.43 5.06 -1.55
CA LEU A 78 -12.52 4.76 -0.64
C LEU A 78 -12.31 3.44 0.11
N ASP A 79 -11.87 2.41 -0.60
CA ASP A 79 -11.55 1.10 -0.03
C ASP A 79 -10.41 1.24 1.00
N LEU A 80 -9.35 2.02 0.68
CA LEU A 80 -8.29 2.35 1.62
C LEU A 80 -8.82 3.03 2.89
N LEU A 81 -9.61 4.10 2.74
CA LEU A 81 -10.11 4.88 3.87
C LEU A 81 -11.01 4.05 4.79
N LYS A 82 -11.85 3.19 4.22
CA LYS A 82 -12.69 2.25 4.98
C LYS A 82 -11.82 1.25 5.74
N SER A 83 -10.79 0.69 5.11
CA SER A 83 -9.90 -0.25 5.78
C SER A 83 -9.06 0.40 6.89
N MET A 84 -8.64 1.65 6.72
CA MET A 84 -7.96 2.42 7.77
C MET A 84 -8.90 2.77 8.92
N LEU A 85 -10.15 3.14 8.63
CA LEU A 85 -11.17 3.35 9.65
C LEU A 85 -11.38 2.07 10.48
N ARG A 86 -11.46 0.91 9.81
CA ARG A 86 -11.63 -0.38 10.46
C ARG A 86 -10.49 -0.72 11.43
N GLU A 87 -9.24 -0.46 11.06
CA GLU A 87 -8.10 -0.65 11.99
C GLU A 87 -8.12 0.31 13.17
N ALA A 88 -8.58 1.54 12.92
CA ALA A 88 -8.73 2.53 13.98
C ALA A 88 -9.82 2.12 14.98
N GLU A 89 -10.96 1.59 14.51
CA GLU A 89 -12.04 1.02 15.35
C GLU A 89 -11.52 -0.16 16.18
N TRP A 90 -10.81 -1.12 15.56
CA TRP A 90 -10.25 -2.24 16.30
C TRP A 90 -9.29 -1.79 17.41
N SER A 91 -8.46 -0.79 17.12
CA SER A 91 -7.50 -0.26 18.08
C SER A 91 -8.19 0.55 19.20
N SER A 92 -9.21 1.36 18.88
CA SER A 92 -9.92 2.17 19.88
C SER A 92 -10.75 1.33 20.83
N ASP A 93 -11.42 0.32 20.29
CA ASP A 93 -12.38 -0.51 21.02
C ASP A 93 -11.69 -1.73 21.65
N LYS A 94 -10.36 -1.85 21.48
CA LYS A 94 -9.53 -2.97 21.94
C LYS A 94 -10.07 -4.32 21.46
N LEU A 95 -10.61 -4.34 20.24
CA LEU A 95 -11.09 -5.55 19.60
C LEU A 95 -9.90 -6.29 19.00
N THR A 96 -9.87 -7.60 19.18
CA THR A 96 -8.80 -8.46 18.65
C THR A 96 -9.38 -9.32 17.52
N PRO A 97 -9.35 -8.86 16.24
CA PRO A 97 -9.84 -9.64 15.11
C PRO A 97 -9.00 -10.91 14.92
N SER A 98 -9.56 -11.93 14.27
CA SER A 98 -8.76 -13.10 13.87
C SER A 98 -7.63 -12.68 12.91
N LEU A 99 -6.59 -13.50 12.78
CA LEU A 99 -5.52 -13.22 11.81
C LEU A 99 -6.03 -13.15 10.37
N GLU A 100 -7.02 -13.97 10.03
CA GLU A 100 -7.66 -13.97 8.71
C GLU A 100 -8.42 -12.67 8.47
N ASP A 101 -9.30 -12.28 9.40
CA ASP A 101 -10.07 -11.03 9.31
C ASP A 101 -9.15 -9.80 9.27
N TYR A 102 -8.09 -9.82 10.08
CA TYR A 102 -7.07 -8.77 10.05
C TYR A 102 -6.43 -8.71 8.67
N MET A 103 -5.95 -9.83 8.13
CA MET A 103 -5.24 -9.82 6.85
C MET A 103 -6.12 -9.43 5.67
N GLU A 104 -7.40 -9.79 5.65
CA GLU A 104 -8.36 -9.35 4.61
C GLU A 104 -8.59 -7.84 4.60
N ASN A 105 -8.37 -7.15 5.74
CA ASN A 105 -8.40 -5.70 5.80
C ASN A 105 -7.01 -5.07 5.59
N ALA A 106 -5.99 -5.70 6.17
CA ALA A 106 -4.66 -5.13 6.34
C ALA A 106 -3.89 -5.00 5.02
N TYR A 107 -4.15 -5.89 4.05
CA TYR A 107 -3.55 -5.75 2.72
C TYR A 107 -4.09 -4.50 1.99
N ILE A 108 -5.29 -4.02 2.32
CA ILE A 108 -5.84 -2.78 1.74
C ILE A 108 -5.31 -1.57 2.51
N SER A 109 -5.36 -1.61 3.84
CA SER A 109 -4.90 -0.51 4.71
C SER A 109 -3.38 -0.24 4.61
N PHE A 110 -2.60 -1.18 4.09
CA PHE A 110 -1.19 -0.98 3.75
C PHE A 110 -0.95 0.03 2.61
N ALA A 111 -2.01 0.50 1.96
CA ALA A 111 -2.03 1.67 1.07
C ALA A 111 -1.28 1.53 -0.27
N LEU A 112 -0.96 0.31 -0.71
CA LEU A 112 -0.40 0.12 -2.07
C LEU A 112 -1.44 0.28 -3.18
N GLY A 113 -2.72 0.13 -2.89
CA GLY A 113 -3.82 0.27 -3.86
C GLY A 113 -3.74 1.61 -4.61
N PRO A 114 -3.81 2.76 -3.91
CA PRO A 114 -3.70 4.08 -4.56
C PRO A 114 -2.36 4.40 -5.21
N ILE A 115 -1.32 3.59 -4.99
CA ILE A 115 0.01 3.80 -5.56
C ILE A 115 0.15 3.00 -6.86
N VAL A 116 -0.05 1.69 -6.79
CA VAL A 116 0.27 0.77 -7.88
C VAL A 116 -0.86 0.68 -8.90
N LEU A 117 -2.12 0.63 -8.45
CA LEU A 117 -3.25 0.41 -9.35
C LEU A 117 -3.45 1.59 -10.31
N PRO A 118 -3.40 2.87 -9.88
CA PRO A 118 -3.45 3.99 -10.82
C PRO A 118 -2.25 4.03 -11.77
N ALA A 119 -1.05 3.63 -11.33
CA ALA A 119 0.13 3.56 -12.18
C ALA A 119 -0.06 2.57 -13.34
N THR A 120 -0.83 1.49 -13.15
CA THR A 120 -1.15 0.55 -14.23
C THR A 120 -1.93 1.17 -15.39
N TYR A 121 -2.63 2.29 -15.16
CA TYR A 121 -3.29 3.04 -16.23
C TYR A 121 -2.35 3.94 -17.04
N LEU A 122 -1.08 4.03 -16.68
CA LEU A 122 -0.10 4.93 -17.29
C LEU A 122 1.08 4.18 -17.92
N ILE A 123 0.99 2.85 -18.02
CA ILE A 123 2.05 1.98 -18.54
C ILE A 123 1.48 0.91 -19.46
N GLY A 124 2.25 0.51 -20.47
CA GLY A 124 1.86 -0.57 -21.38
C GLY A 124 0.62 -0.27 -22.23
N PRO A 125 -0.01 -1.28 -22.84
CA PRO A 125 -1.22 -1.07 -23.63
C PRO A 125 -2.41 -0.61 -22.76
N PRO A 126 -3.40 0.11 -23.34
CA PRO A 126 -4.62 0.48 -22.62
C PRO A 126 -5.30 -0.71 -21.94
N LEU A 127 -5.67 -0.54 -20.68
CA LEU A 127 -6.31 -1.55 -19.85
C LEU A 127 -7.81 -1.56 -20.08
N ALA A 128 -8.32 -2.71 -20.54
CA ALA A 128 -9.75 -2.96 -20.58
C ALA A 128 -10.35 -2.99 -19.17
N GLU A 129 -11.61 -2.59 -19.03
CA GLU A 129 -12.34 -2.61 -17.76
C GLU A 129 -12.38 -4.03 -17.16
N LYS A 130 -12.72 -5.03 -17.99
CA LYS A 130 -12.67 -6.44 -17.60
C LYS A 130 -11.31 -6.92 -17.08
N THR A 131 -10.21 -6.27 -17.44
CA THR A 131 -8.87 -6.64 -16.96
C THR A 131 -8.70 -6.21 -15.51
N VAL A 132 -9.13 -4.98 -15.14
CA VAL A 132 -9.03 -4.51 -13.76
C VAL A 132 -10.05 -5.19 -12.82
N GLU A 133 -11.13 -5.73 -13.39
CA GLU A 133 -12.11 -6.55 -12.67
C GLU A 133 -11.73 -8.04 -12.60
N SER A 134 -10.68 -8.45 -13.33
CA SER A 134 -10.30 -9.86 -13.40
C SER A 134 -9.77 -10.41 -12.07
N SER A 135 -9.95 -11.71 -11.87
CA SER A 135 -9.37 -12.42 -10.72
C SER A 135 -7.85 -12.32 -10.70
N GLU A 136 -7.20 -12.38 -11.86
CA GLU A 136 -5.74 -12.29 -11.99
C GLU A 136 -5.20 -10.93 -11.50
N TYR A 137 -5.80 -9.82 -11.93
CA TYR A 137 -5.38 -8.48 -11.51
C TYR A 137 -5.56 -8.28 -9.99
N ASN A 138 -6.71 -8.71 -9.46
CA ASN A 138 -6.99 -8.65 -8.03
C ASN A 138 -6.04 -9.55 -7.22
N GLN A 139 -5.68 -10.72 -7.74
CA GLN A 139 -4.74 -11.63 -7.10
C GLN A 139 -3.31 -11.07 -7.08
N LEU A 140 -2.84 -10.47 -8.19
CA LEU A 140 -1.54 -9.77 -8.24
C LEU A 140 -1.46 -8.68 -7.17
N TYR A 141 -2.50 -7.84 -7.07
CA TYR A 141 -2.61 -6.81 -6.06
C TYR A 141 -2.59 -7.38 -4.64
N LYS A 142 -3.45 -8.37 -4.36
CA LYS A 142 -3.59 -8.97 -3.03
C LYS A 142 -2.29 -9.63 -2.59
N LEU A 143 -1.63 -10.41 -3.45
CA LEU A 143 -0.34 -11.05 -3.15
C LEU A 143 0.75 -10.02 -2.82
N MET A 144 0.91 -9.01 -3.68
CA MET A 144 1.89 -7.93 -3.49
C MET A 144 1.63 -7.17 -2.17
N SER A 145 0.39 -6.80 -1.90
CA SER A 145 0.06 -6.00 -0.71
C SER A 145 0.11 -6.82 0.58
N THR A 146 -0.30 -8.09 0.51
CA THR A 146 -0.19 -9.05 1.63
C THR A 146 1.27 -9.25 2.03
N MET A 147 2.16 -9.52 1.07
CA MET A 147 3.58 -9.68 1.40
C MET A 147 4.18 -8.39 1.97
N GLY A 148 3.81 -7.22 1.43
CA GLY A 148 4.26 -5.93 1.93
C GLY A 148 3.82 -5.67 3.37
N ARG A 149 2.55 -5.97 3.65
CA ARG A 149 1.98 -5.83 5.00
C ARG A 149 2.65 -6.75 6.01
N LEU A 150 2.86 -8.01 5.68
CA LEU A 150 3.51 -8.96 6.59
C LEU A 150 4.95 -8.54 6.92
N LEU A 151 5.70 -8.07 5.92
CA LEU A 151 7.06 -7.55 6.14
C LEU A 151 7.05 -6.28 6.99
N ASN A 152 6.11 -5.37 6.74
CA ASN A 152 5.89 -4.17 7.54
C ASN A 152 5.58 -4.51 9.00
N ASP A 153 4.66 -5.43 9.25
CA ASP A 153 4.29 -5.87 10.60
C ASP A 153 5.48 -6.50 11.33
N VAL A 154 6.28 -7.35 10.66
CA VAL A 154 7.49 -7.96 11.25
C VAL A 154 8.52 -6.92 11.68
N GLN A 155 8.71 -5.85 10.92
CA GLN A 155 9.69 -4.82 11.26
C GLN A 155 9.12 -3.75 12.21
N GLY A 156 7.83 -3.46 12.11
CA GLY A 156 7.13 -2.41 12.85
C GLY A 156 6.56 -2.84 14.20
N PHE A 157 6.34 -4.13 14.45
CA PHE A 157 5.47 -4.57 15.56
C PHE A 157 5.89 -4.05 16.93
N LYS A 158 7.19 -3.88 17.24
CA LYS A 158 7.61 -3.37 18.57
C LYS A 158 7.09 -1.94 18.80
N ARG A 159 7.25 -1.08 17.80
CA ARG A 159 6.78 0.31 17.83
C ARG A 159 5.26 0.33 17.86
N GLU A 160 4.63 -0.40 16.94
CA GLU A 160 3.16 -0.41 16.81
C GLU A 160 2.47 -0.96 18.05
N SER A 161 3.02 -2.01 18.67
CA SER A 161 2.50 -2.56 19.93
C SER A 161 2.60 -1.55 21.07
N ALA A 162 3.67 -0.75 21.13
CA ALA A 162 3.81 0.32 22.12
C ALA A 162 2.79 1.46 21.92
N GLU A 163 2.35 1.67 20.67
CA GLU A 163 1.31 2.63 20.29
C GLU A 163 -0.12 2.05 20.41
N GLY A 164 -0.26 0.77 20.78
CA GLY A 164 -1.55 0.08 20.86
C GLY A 164 -2.17 -0.27 19.50
N LYS A 165 -1.37 -0.24 18.42
CA LYS A 165 -1.79 -0.61 17.07
C LYS A 165 -1.63 -2.12 16.85
N LEU A 166 -2.65 -2.74 16.27
CA LEU A 166 -2.63 -4.15 15.91
C LEU A 166 -1.70 -4.41 14.73
N ASN A 167 -0.99 -5.54 14.79
CA ASN A 167 -0.18 -6.09 13.72
C ASN A 167 -0.24 -7.63 13.76
N ALA A 168 0.13 -8.29 12.66
CA ALA A 168 0.08 -9.75 12.54
C ALA A 168 0.87 -10.47 13.65
N VAL A 169 2.04 -9.95 14.05
CA VAL A 169 2.87 -10.56 15.10
C VAL A 169 2.12 -10.55 16.43
N SER A 170 1.58 -9.40 16.84
CA SER A 170 0.82 -9.25 18.08
C SER A 170 -0.46 -10.10 18.08
N LEU A 171 -1.19 -10.13 16.97
CA LEU A 171 -2.43 -10.91 16.86
C LEU A 171 -2.15 -12.41 16.93
N HIS A 172 -1.06 -12.86 16.30
CA HIS A 172 -0.63 -14.25 16.36
C HIS A 172 -0.23 -14.65 17.78
N MET A 173 0.44 -13.76 18.53
CA MET A 173 0.76 -13.99 19.95
C MET A 173 -0.48 -13.97 20.86
N ILE A 174 -1.53 -13.22 20.52
CA ILE A 174 -2.76 -13.15 21.32
C ILE A 174 -3.65 -14.38 21.08
N HIS A 175 -3.82 -14.80 19.82
CA HIS A 175 -4.78 -15.84 19.45
C HIS A 175 -4.24 -17.26 19.55
N GLN A 176 -2.92 -17.43 19.49
CA GLN A 176 -2.33 -18.74 19.69
C GLN A 176 -1.93 -18.90 21.16
N GLN A 177 -2.60 -19.81 21.86
CA GLN A 177 -2.13 -20.38 23.14
C GLN A 177 -0.92 -21.31 22.94
N ASP A 178 -0.13 -21.10 21.89
CA ASP A 178 0.92 -22.00 21.48
C ASP A 178 2.22 -21.60 22.21
N ASN A 179 3.01 -22.59 22.65
CA ASN A 179 4.29 -22.38 23.35
C ASN A 179 5.39 -21.78 22.46
N ARG A 180 5.00 -21.22 21.31
CA ARG A 180 5.90 -20.67 20.31
C ARG A 180 6.54 -19.39 20.82
N SER A 181 7.85 -19.35 20.71
CA SER A 181 8.62 -18.14 20.89
C SER A 181 8.23 -17.09 19.85
N LYS A 182 8.45 -15.83 20.21
CA LYS A 182 8.27 -14.70 19.31
C LYS A 182 9.07 -14.83 18.02
N ASP A 183 10.28 -15.38 18.08
CA ASP A 183 11.14 -15.54 16.91
C ASP A 183 10.55 -16.58 15.94
N GLU A 184 9.93 -17.65 16.45
CA GLU A 184 9.20 -18.62 15.63
C GLU A 184 7.97 -18.01 14.95
N VAL A 185 7.24 -17.12 15.64
CA VAL A 185 6.10 -16.38 15.04
C VAL A 185 6.59 -15.46 13.92
N VAL A 186 7.67 -14.72 14.17
CA VAL A 186 8.27 -13.82 13.17
C VAL A 186 8.72 -14.61 11.94
N GLU A 187 9.38 -15.74 12.12
CA GLU A 187 9.84 -16.57 11.01
C GLU A 187 8.66 -17.16 10.23
N SER A 188 7.62 -17.63 10.93
CA SER A 188 6.41 -18.12 10.28
C SER A 188 5.72 -17.04 9.42
N ILE A 189 5.69 -15.80 9.87
CA ILE A 189 5.13 -14.67 9.11
C ILE A 189 6.00 -14.35 7.89
N LYS A 190 7.33 -14.38 8.02
CA LYS A 190 8.25 -14.20 6.89
C LYS A 190 8.07 -15.29 5.84
N ASP A 191 7.86 -16.54 6.25
CA ASP A 191 7.58 -17.65 5.34
C ASP A 191 6.26 -17.45 4.58
N ILE A 192 5.22 -16.89 5.22
CA ILE A 192 3.98 -16.52 4.54
C ILE A 192 4.26 -15.42 3.51
N ALA A 193 5.01 -14.38 3.88
CA ALA A 193 5.36 -13.28 2.97
C ALA A 193 6.16 -13.79 1.75
N GLU A 194 7.11 -14.69 1.98
CA GLU A 194 7.92 -15.32 0.94
C GLU A 194 7.08 -16.21 0.00
N ARG A 195 6.12 -16.97 0.54
CA ARG A 195 5.17 -17.74 -0.28
C ARG A 195 4.33 -16.82 -1.18
N ASN A 196 3.80 -15.73 -0.64
CA ASN A 196 3.06 -14.74 -1.42
C ASN A 196 3.93 -14.12 -2.53
N ARG A 197 5.19 -13.81 -2.22
CA ARG A 197 6.16 -13.29 -3.19
C ARG A 197 6.44 -14.29 -4.32
N ARG A 198 6.63 -15.57 -4.01
CA ARG A 198 6.85 -16.62 -5.02
C ARG A 198 5.64 -16.79 -5.90
N GLU A 199 4.44 -16.77 -5.34
CA GLU A 199 3.21 -16.89 -6.10
C GLU A 199 3.00 -15.69 -7.04
N LEU A 200 3.27 -14.47 -6.55
CA LEU A 200 3.28 -13.27 -7.39
C LEU A 200 4.24 -13.43 -8.57
N GLN A 201 5.45 -13.93 -8.32
CA GLN A 201 6.44 -14.15 -9.38
C GLN A 201 5.98 -15.17 -10.42
N LYS A 202 5.32 -16.26 -10.00
CA LYS A 202 4.75 -17.23 -10.94
C LYS A 202 3.70 -16.59 -11.85
N LEU A 203 2.76 -15.82 -11.29
CA LEU A 203 1.73 -15.13 -12.08
C LEU A 203 2.34 -14.11 -13.06
N VAL A 204 3.38 -13.41 -12.64
CA VAL A 204 4.09 -12.46 -13.52
C VAL A 204 4.74 -13.19 -14.70
N LEU A 205 5.36 -14.35 -14.45
CA LEU A 205 6.02 -15.18 -15.47
C LEU A 205 5.05 -15.99 -16.34
N GLU A 206 3.79 -16.16 -15.93
CA GLU A 206 2.78 -16.85 -16.72
C GLU A 206 2.34 -16.00 -17.92
N GLU A 207 2.82 -16.33 -19.11
CA GLU A 207 2.50 -15.61 -20.35
C GLU A 207 1.34 -16.24 -21.11
N LYS A 208 1.08 -17.55 -20.90
CA LYS A 208 0.08 -18.28 -21.67
C LYS A 208 -1.27 -18.13 -20.96
N ARG A 209 -2.09 -17.17 -21.44
CA ARG A 209 -3.49 -16.88 -21.00
C ARG A 209 -3.66 -15.76 -19.97
N SER A 210 -2.65 -14.93 -19.74
CA SER A 210 -2.81 -13.74 -18.89
C SER A 210 -3.73 -12.72 -19.55
N VAL A 211 -4.69 -12.18 -18.79
CA VAL A 211 -5.54 -11.06 -19.22
C VAL A 211 -4.95 -9.70 -18.83
N VAL A 212 -3.86 -9.72 -18.05
CA VAL A 212 -3.14 -8.55 -17.56
C VAL A 212 -1.90 -8.31 -18.43
N PRO A 213 -1.71 -7.12 -19.01
CA PRO A 213 -0.52 -6.79 -19.79
C PRO A 213 0.78 -7.00 -18.99
N ARG A 214 1.85 -7.41 -19.69
CA ARG A 214 3.15 -7.71 -19.08
C ARG A 214 3.69 -6.52 -18.29
N GLU A 215 3.59 -5.32 -18.84
CA GLU A 215 4.07 -4.08 -18.23
C GLU A 215 3.36 -3.80 -16.90
N CYS A 216 2.06 -4.11 -16.83
CA CYS A 216 1.28 -4.02 -15.60
C CYS A 216 1.74 -5.06 -14.58
N LYS A 217 1.93 -6.33 -15.00
CA LYS A 217 2.47 -7.39 -14.14
C LYS A 217 3.85 -7.03 -13.58
N GLU A 218 4.70 -6.43 -14.41
CA GLU A 218 6.01 -5.94 -14.00
C GLU A 218 5.95 -4.82 -12.96
N ALA A 219 4.92 -3.98 -12.96
CA ALA A 219 4.73 -2.96 -11.92
C ALA A 219 4.51 -3.60 -10.54
N PHE A 220 3.67 -4.62 -10.44
CA PHE A 220 3.48 -5.39 -9.20
C PHE A 220 4.79 -6.07 -8.75
N LEU A 221 5.54 -6.66 -9.69
CA LEU A 221 6.84 -7.28 -9.39
C LEU A 221 7.88 -6.25 -8.92
N LYS A 222 7.95 -5.08 -9.55
CA LYS A 222 8.87 -4.00 -9.17
C LYS A 222 8.53 -3.51 -7.77
N MET A 223 7.25 -3.29 -7.46
CA MET A 223 6.85 -2.90 -6.10
C MET A 223 7.15 -3.99 -5.07
N SER A 224 6.95 -5.27 -5.40
CA SER A 224 7.38 -6.38 -4.53
C SER A 224 8.88 -6.34 -4.22
N LYS A 225 9.73 -6.01 -5.19
CA LYS A 225 11.18 -5.82 -4.96
C LYS A 225 11.48 -4.62 -4.06
N VAL A 226 10.78 -3.50 -4.28
CA VAL A 226 10.88 -2.31 -3.42
C VAL A 226 10.55 -2.69 -1.98
N LEU A 227 9.43 -3.36 -1.72
CA LEU A 227 9.02 -3.77 -0.38
C LEU A 227 10.02 -4.71 0.30
N ASN A 228 10.57 -5.66 -0.45
CA ASN A 228 11.62 -6.54 0.08
C ASN A 228 12.87 -5.78 0.47
N LEU A 229 13.31 -4.80 -0.34
CA LEU A 229 14.44 -3.94 0.01
C LEU A 229 14.12 -3.09 1.23
N PHE A 230 12.92 -2.49 1.24
CA PHE A 230 12.46 -1.55 2.23
C PHE A 230 12.37 -2.16 3.64
N TYR A 231 11.98 -3.43 3.74
CA TYR A 231 11.84 -4.15 5.02
C TYR A 231 12.90 -5.25 5.22
N ARG A 232 14.00 -5.22 4.43
CA ARG A 232 15.02 -6.29 4.45
C ARG A 232 15.69 -6.45 5.80
N LYS A 233 16.08 -5.32 6.39
CA LYS A 233 16.94 -5.26 7.58
C LYS A 233 16.16 -4.69 8.77
N ASP A 234 15.44 -3.62 8.54
CA ASP A 234 14.71 -2.85 9.53
C ASP A 234 13.45 -2.25 8.90
N ASP A 235 12.77 -1.35 9.63
CA ASP A 235 11.71 -0.55 9.07
C ASP A 235 12.28 0.61 8.25
N GLY A 236 12.31 0.43 6.93
CA GLY A 236 12.83 1.40 5.97
C GLY A 236 12.16 2.78 6.00
N PHE A 237 10.98 2.94 6.62
CA PHE A 237 10.35 4.25 6.81
C PHE A 237 11.06 5.07 7.88
N THR A 238 11.68 4.39 8.84
CA THR A 238 12.34 5.00 10.00
C THR A 238 13.86 4.84 9.98
N SER A 239 14.40 4.08 9.02
CA SER A 239 15.83 3.77 8.93
C SER A 239 16.62 4.82 8.14
N ASN A 240 17.79 5.17 8.66
CA ASN A 240 18.76 6.03 7.98
C ASN A 240 19.52 5.33 6.85
N ASP A 241 19.55 3.99 6.84
CA ASP A 241 20.30 3.22 5.85
C ASP A 241 19.68 3.40 4.46
N LEU A 242 18.36 3.27 4.35
CA LEU A 242 17.65 3.47 3.08
C LEU A 242 17.77 4.93 2.59
N MET A 243 17.73 5.90 3.50
CA MET A 243 17.95 7.31 3.15
C MET A 243 19.33 7.54 2.54
N THR A 244 20.34 6.81 2.98
CA THR A 244 21.70 6.88 2.41
C THR A 244 21.73 6.32 1.00
N VAL A 245 21.08 5.18 0.75
CA VAL A 245 20.95 4.58 -0.59
C VAL A 245 20.18 5.50 -1.54
N VAL A 246 19.11 6.14 -1.07
CA VAL A 246 18.35 7.10 -1.88
C VAL A 246 19.22 8.30 -2.25
N LYS A 247 20.03 8.80 -1.31
CA LYS A 247 20.94 9.92 -1.58
C LYS A 247 21.97 9.58 -2.63
N SER A 248 22.57 8.39 -2.57
CA SER A 248 23.55 7.99 -3.58
C SER A 248 22.93 7.82 -4.96
N VAL A 249 21.74 7.22 -5.06
CA VAL A 249 21.08 7.03 -6.36
C VAL A 249 20.61 8.35 -7.00
N ILE A 250 20.14 9.31 -6.20
CA ILE A 250 19.55 10.56 -6.72
C ILE A 250 20.59 11.67 -6.90
N TYR A 251 21.54 11.80 -5.96
CA TYR A 251 22.43 12.96 -5.90
C TYR A 251 23.89 12.65 -6.25
N GLU A 252 24.32 11.38 -6.20
CA GLU A 252 25.70 11.03 -6.52
C GLU A 252 25.81 10.62 -8.00
N PRO A 253 26.50 11.42 -8.84
CA PRO A 253 26.68 11.06 -10.24
C PRO A 253 27.58 9.83 -10.36
N VAL A 254 27.23 8.93 -11.27
CA VAL A 254 28.08 7.78 -11.60
C VAL A 254 29.33 8.30 -12.32
N THR A 255 30.49 8.17 -11.69
CA THR A 255 31.76 8.43 -12.36
C THR A 255 32.06 7.28 -13.31
N LEU A 256 31.99 7.54 -14.61
CA LEU A 256 32.55 6.63 -15.60
C LEU A 256 34.07 6.68 -15.48
N GLN A 257 34.71 5.54 -15.19
CA GLN A 257 36.15 5.46 -15.40
C GLN A 257 36.37 5.53 -16.91
N ASP A 258 37.06 6.57 -17.38
CA ASP A 258 37.61 6.59 -18.73
C ASP A 258 38.56 5.40 -18.82
N GLU A 259 38.10 4.30 -19.43
CA GLU A 259 39.00 3.31 -20.00
C GLU A 259 39.70 3.99 -21.18
N SER A 260 40.75 4.75 -20.85
CA SER A 260 41.73 5.17 -21.83
C SER A 260 42.33 3.90 -22.44
N LEU A 261 41.82 3.51 -23.59
CA LEU A 261 42.46 2.59 -24.51
C LEU A 261 43.83 3.18 -24.88
N THR A 262 44.86 2.81 -24.13
CA THR A 262 46.26 2.87 -24.55
C THR A 262 46.74 1.48 -24.91
#